data_AF-A0A4V6JIC9-F1
#
_entry.id   AF-A0A4V6JIC9-F1
#
_cell.length_a   1.000
_cell.length_b   1.000
_cell.length_c   1.000
_cell.angle_alpha   90.00
_cell.angle_beta   90.00
_cell.angle_gamma   90.00
#
_symmetry.space_group_name_H-M   'P 1'
#
loop_
_entity.id
_entity.type
_entity.pdbx_description
1 polymer ?
#
loop_
_entity_poly.entity_id
_entity_poly.type
_entity_poly.pdbx_seq_one_letter_code
_entity_poly.pdbx_strand_id
1 'polypeptide(L)' 'MKAPAGSEDATLMMARVQQNGGLASYMVFGTTLSAGHHNEKFDFDETVMLIAIETLARTALNFPWTRGV' A
#
# COMPACT_ATOMS: atom_id res chain seq x y z
N MET A 1 13.08 10.19 -10.21
CA MET A 1 13.16 10.89 -8.90
C MET A 1 13.31 9.86 -7.80
N LYS A 2 14.15 10.11 -6.80
CA LYS A 2 14.28 9.26 -5.62
C LYS A 2 13.30 9.78 -4.57
N ALA A 3 12.35 8.96 -4.12
CA ALA A 3 11.48 9.33 -3.02
C ALA A 3 12.30 9.43 -1.72
N PRO A 4 11.89 10.27 -0.74
CA PRO A 4 12.48 10.26 0.59
C PRO A 4 12.42 8.86 1.21
N ALA A 5 13.46 8.48 1.95
CA ALA A 5 13.47 7.22 2.69
C ALA A 5 12.72 7.37 4.02
N GLY A 6 12.16 6.27 4.52
CA GLY A 6 11.50 6.15 5.82
C GLY A 6 11.47 4.69 6.27
N SER A 7 11.00 4.44 7.49
CA SER A 7 10.78 3.10 8.05
C SER A 7 9.30 2.87 8.31
N GLU A 8 8.83 1.62 8.19
CA GLU A 8 7.44 1.25 8.43
C GLU A 8 7.36 -0.13 9.11
N ASP A 9 6.46 -0.29 10.08
CA ASP A 9 6.33 -1.54 10.84
C ASP A 9 5.79 -2.70 9.99
N ALA A 10 5.05 -2.40 8.93
CA ALA A 10 4.55 -3.35 7.94
C ALA A 10 5.68 -4.20 7.34
N THR A 11 6.90 -3.68 7.31
CA THR A 11 8.09 -4.43 6.84
C THR A 11 8.38 -5.67 7.70
N LEU A 12 8.05 -5.65 9.00
CA LEU A 12 8.17 -6.80 9.89
C LEU A 12 7.18 -7.90 9.50
N MET A 13 5.94 -7.51 9.17
CA MET A 13 4.90 -8.43 8.71
C MET A 13 5.26 -9.03 7.35
N MET A 14 5.72 -8.20 6.40
CA MET A 14 6.18 -8.65 5.08
C MET A 14 7.34 -9.66 5.20
N ALA A 15 8.34 -9.37 6.05
CA ALA A 15 9.45 -10.28 6.30
C ALA A 15 8.98 -11.63 6.82
N ARG A 16 8.01 -11.65 7.73
CA ARG A 16 7.44 -12.90 8.26
C ARG A 16 6.71 -13.71 7.18
N VAL A 17 5.95 -13.07 6.29
CA VAL A 17 5.28 -13.75 5.17
C VAL A 17 6.30 -14.40 4.23
N GLN A 18 7.33 -13.64 3.85
CA GLN A 18 8.39 -14.10 2.94
C GLN A 18 9.21 -15.25 3.53
N GLN A 19 9.52 -15.20 4.83
CA GLN A 19 10.21 -16.30 5.54
C GLN A 19 9.42 -17.62 5.52
N ASN A 20 8.10 -17.57 5.35
CA ASN A 20 7.24 -18.76 5.26
C ASN A 20 6.87 -19.11 3.81
N GLY A 21 7.62 -18.61 2.81
CA GLY A 21 7.41 -18.91 1.40
C GLY A 21 6.26 -18.13 0.74
N GLY A 22 5.61 -17.22 1.46
CA GLY A 22 4.57 -16.35 0.91
C GLY A 22 5.14 -15.13 0.18
N LEU A 23 4.28 -14.42 -0.54
CA LEU A 23 4.61 -13.15 -1.18
C LEU A 23 3.90 -12.00 -0.45
N ALA A 24 4.59 -10.86 -0.34
CA ALA A 24 4.04 -9.65 0.26
C ALA A 24 4.54 -8.42 -0.52
N SER A 25 3.76 -7.34 -0.50
CA SER A 25 4.08 -6.07 -1.15
C SER A 25 3.55 -4.91 -0.31
N TYR A 26 4.02 -3.69 -0.61
CA TYR A 26 3.57 -2.44 0.01
C TYR A 26 3.08 -1.49 -1.08
N MET A 27 1.82 -1.07 -1.01
CA MET A 27 1.19 -0.23 -2.04
C MET A 27 0.99 1.19 -1.49
N VAL A 28 1.48 2.20 -2.23
CA VAL A 28 1.30 3.61 -1.89
C VAL A 28 0.42 4.26 -2.97
N PHE A 29 -0.67 4.87 -2.55
CA PHE A 29 -1.54 5.66 -3.41
C PHE A 29 -1.22 7.14 -3.22
N GLY A 30 -0.66 7.76 -4.25
CA GLY A 30 -0.35 9.19 -4.22
C GLY A 30 -1.61 10.05 -4.30
N THR A 31 -1.59 11.18 -3.61
CA THR A 31 -2.65 12.19 -3.64
C THR A 31 -2.04 13.57 -3.41
N THR A 32 -2.79 14.62 -3.74
CA THR A 32 -2.39 15.99 -3.40
C THR A 32 -2.41 16.13 -1.88
N LEU A 33 -1.32 16.69 -1.33
CA LEU A 33 -1.19 16.97 0.10
C LEU A 33 -1.17 18.46 0.36
N SER A 34 -1.86 18.88 1.41
CA SER A 34 -1.77 20.25 1.93
C SER A 34 -0.45 20.51 2.66
N ALA A 35 0.12 19.49 3.31
CA ALA A 35 1.44 19.49 3.95
C ALA A 35 1.97 18.05 4.13
N GLY A 36 3.22 17.88 4.58
CA GLY A 36 3.81 16.56 4.85
C GLY A 36 3.15 15.82 6.05
N HIS A 37 3.29 14.50 6.12
CA HIS A 37 2.59 13.62 7.08
C HIS A 37 2.92 13.82 8.58
N HIS A 38 3.92 14.64 8.91
CA HIS A 38 4.25 15.03 10.30
C HIS A 38 3.97 16.52 10.59
N ASN A 39 3.16 17.17 9.75
CA ASN A 39 2.79 18.57 9.89
C ASN A 39 1.38 18.72 10.46
N GLU A 40 1.15 19.73 11.30
CA GLU A 40 -0.18 20.03 11.87
C GLU A 40 -1.25 20.38 10.83
N LYS A 41 -0.83 20.83 9.63
CA LYS A 41 -1.70 21.13 8.49
C LYS A 41 -1.78 19.98 7.49
N PHE A 42 -1.36 18.78 7.89
CA PHE A 42 -1.50 17.59 7.06
C PHE A 42 -2.98 17.39 6.73
N ASP A 43 -3.25 17.29 5.45
CA ASP A 43 -4.55 16.99 4.88
C ASP A 43 -4.31 16.42 3.47
N PHE A 44 -5.25 15.62 2.98
CA PHE A 44 -5.11 14.92 1.71
C PHE A 44 -6.44 14.85 0.96
N ASP A 45 -6.38 14.80 -0.37
CA ASP A 45 -7.58 14.62 -1.18
C ASP A 45 -8.10 13.18 -1.02
N GLU A 46 -9.17 13.03 -0.24
CA GLU A 46 -9.82 11.75 0.10
C GLU A 46 -10.44 11.05 -1.11
N THR A 47 -10.60 11.71 -2.26
CA THR A 47 -11.11 11.05 -3.47
C THR A 47 -10.19 9.90 -3.92
N VAL A 48 -8.90 9.93 -3.53
CA VAL A 48 -7.95 8.83 -3.72
C VAL A 48 -8.40 7.52 -3.06
N MET A 49 -9.22 7.58 -2.00
CA MET A 49 -9.68 6.39 -1.28
C MET A 49 -10.53 5.49 -2.17
N LEU A 50 -11.31 6.06 -3.10
CA LEU A 50 -12.11 5.27 -4.05
C LEU A 50 -11.20 4.41 -4.93
N ILE A 51 -10.10 4.99 -5.42
CA ILE A 51 -9.10 4.29 -6.24
C ILE A 51 -8.42 3.20 -5.40
N ALA A 52 -8.03 3.51 -4.16
CA ALA A 52 -7.35 2.56 -3.28
C ALA A 52 -8.23 1.35 -2.95
N ILE A 53 -9.48 1.57 -2.55
CA ILE A 53 -10.43 0.52 -2.20
C ILE A 53 -10.74 -0.35 -3.43
N GLU A 54 -11.02 0.27 -4.58
CA GLU A 54 -11.28 -0.47 -5.81
C GLU A 54 -10.07 -1.34 -6.21
N THR A 55 -8.86 -0.79 -6.12
CA THR A 55 -7.62 -1.52 -6.46
C THR A 55 -7.40 -2.72 -5.54
N LEU A 56 -7.58 -2.54 -4.22
CA LEU A 56 -7.43 -3.63 -3.25
C LEU A 56 -8.51 -4.70 -3.44
N ALA A 57 -9.77 -4.30 -3.65
CA ALA A 57 -10.87 -5.22 -3.92
C ALA A 57 -10.62 -6.03 -5.20
N ARG A 58 -10.22 -5.37 -6.29
CA ARG A 58 -9.88 -6.05 -7.55
C ARG A 58 -8.69 -6.98 -7.42
N THR A 59 -7.71 -6.66 -6.58
CA THR A 59 -6.55 -7.55 -6.33
C THR A 59 -6.99 -8.89 -5.75
N ALA A 60 -7.95 -8.86 -4.81
CA ALA A 60 -8.52 -10.08 -4.25
C ALA A 60 -9.45 -10.81 -5.23
N LEU A 61 -10.37 -10.08 -5.87
CA LEU A 61 -11.39 -10.65 -6.76
C LEU A 61 -10.79 -11.25 -8.05
N ASN A 62 -9.70 -10.67 -8.56
CA ASN A 62 -9.03 -11.12 -9.78
C ASN A 62 -7.85 -12.06 -9.50
N PHE A 63 -7.74 -12.59 -8.29
CA PHE A 63 -6.70 -13.56 -7.98
C PHE A 63 -6.82 -14.77 -8.94
N PRO A 64 -5.71 -15.24 -9.55
CA PRO A 64 -5.77 -16.26 -10.59
C PRO A 64 -5.94 -17.67 -10.00
N TRP A 65 -7.07 -17.94 -9.35
CA TRP A 65 -7.40 -19.20 -8.67
C TRP A 65 -7.20 -20.46 -9.53
N THR A 66 -7.33 -20.32 -10.86
CA THR A 66 -7.19 -21.42 -11.82
C THR A 66 -5.76 -21.86 -12.06
N ARG A 67 -4.75 -21.14 -11.56
CA ARG A 67 -3.32 -21.47 -11.77
C ARG A 67 -2.76 -22.50 -10.79
N GLY A 68 -3.57 -23.04 -9.88
CA GLY A 68 -3.12 -23.96 -8.84
C GLY A 68 -2.30 -23.20 -7.80
N VAL A 69 -2.96 -22.81 -6.71
CA VAL A 69 -2.32 -22.26 -5.50
C VAL A 69 -1.94 -23.39 -4.57
#